data_AF-A0A1E4SVJ0-F1
#
_entry.id   AF-A0A1E4SVJ0-F1
#
_cell.length_a   1.000
_cell.length_b   1.000
_cell.length_c   1.000
_cell.angle_alpha   90.00
_cell.angle_beta   90.00
_cell.angle_gamma   90.00
#
_symmetry.space_group_name_H-M   'P 1'
#
loop_
_entity.id
_entity.type
_entity.pdbx_description
1 polymer ?
#
loop_
_entity_poly.entity_id
_entity_poly.type
_entity_poly.pdbx_seq_one_letter_code
_entity_poly.pdbx_strand_id
1 'polypeptide(L)'
;DVISIKNASKIINDKLLSKGYFSTNPKKLKKLLLLSLDADILLNDKIRDDFEVCDKVYENDKNIINAIYALLDTVEISTVFKESTLKKIHQQEMEIERLKLENESKQKEIAVKDKTLHSLKLETFKKDIEINDLRKMVNGTKKMVHDRDRKFENYVGEVYRDMRKFEIEIDRLEGKLKNTSGNKRRRIQDSEGDIEEKENTYNGSKSLKADNERYLALLDKNSALQREGEVLYGMCLKVYNALNNLNGGKNISNVTSFIPTVDELLKMDIHLINLNKLDNLFMNLVKQGMSNDSSIMEDTFKFKRNDILNEKQKEIQSLKANLQSLEIDYKKVLNTMEQWKTFKNKK
;
A
#
# COMPACT_ATOMS: atom_id res chain seq x y z
N ASP A 1 -2.96 -36.13 -29.08
CA ASP A 1 -1.73 -36.69 -29.70
C ASP A 1 -1.57 -38.21 -29.62
N VAL A 2 -1.87 -38.90 -28.51
CA VAL A 2 -1.82 -40.38 -28.42
C VAL A 2 -2.69 -41.09 -29.48
N ILE A 3 -3.81 -40.46 -29.88
CA ILE A 3 -4.73 -40.95 -30.93
C ILE A 3 -4.07 -40.92 -32.32
N SER A 4 -3.18 -39.96 -32.58
CA SER A 4 -2.45 -39.85 -33.85
C SER A 4 -1.38 -40.95 -33.98
N ILE A 5 -0.71 -41.30 -32.87
CA ILE A 5 0.28 -42.39 -32.81
C ILE A 5 -0.38 -43.74 -33.06
N LYS A 6 -1.53 -44.01 -32.42
CA LYS A 6 -2.30 -45.24 -32.66
C LYS A 6 -2.75 -45.35 -34.11
N ASN A 7 -3.19 -44.23 -34.71
CA ASN A 7 -3.65 -44.23 -36.10
C ASN A 7 -2.49 -44.40 -37.10
N ALA A 8 -1.36 -43.74 -36.88
CA ALA A 8 -0.19 -43.89 -37.75
C ALA A 8 0.41 -45.31 -37.66
N SER A 9 0.52 -45.87 -36.45
CA SER A 9 0.98 -47.25 -36.26
C SER A 9 0.01 -48.26 -36.88
N LYS A 10 -1.30 -48.02 -36.80
CA LYS A 10 -2.33 -48.87 -37.42
C LYS A 10 -2.26 -48.82 -38.95
N ILE A 11 -2.10 -47.64 -39.54
CA ILE A 11 -1.95 -47.48 -41.00
C ILE A 11 -0.68 -48.15 -41.52
N ILE A 12 0.44 -48.04 -40.80
CA ILE A 12 1.69 -48.71 -41.16
C ILE A 12 1.52 -50.23 -41.06
N ASN A 13 0.93 -50.73 -39.97
CA ASN A 13 0.65 -52.17 -39.81
C ASN A 13 -0.30 -52.68 -40.90
N ASP A 14 -1.37 -51.96 -41.23
CA ASP A 14 -2.32 -52.34 -42.27
C ASP A 14 -1.67 -52.33 -43.66
N LYS A 15 -0.73 -51.41 -43.92
CA LYS A 15 0.04 -51.33 -45.17
C LYS A 15 1.09 -52.44 -45.28
N LEU A 16 1.70 -52.85 -44.17
CA LEU A 16 2.64 -53.97 -44.13
C LEU A 16 1.92 -55.33 -44.19
N LEU A 17 0.74 -55.45 -43.57
CA LEU A 17 -0.15 -56.61 -43.67
C LEU A 17 -0.70 -56.78 -45.11
N SER A 18 -1.17 -55.70 -45.74
CA SER A 18 -1.72 -55.73 -47.11
C SER A 18 -0.68 -55.99 -48.19
N LYS A 19 0.57 -55.58 -47.98
CA LYS A 19 1.71 -55.95 -48.84
C LYS A 19 2.28 -57.35 -48.55
N GLY A 20 1.72 -58.08 -47.57
CA GLY A 20 2.08 -59.47 -47.27
C GLY A 20 3.33 -59.65 -46.41
N TYR A 21 3.92 -58.58 -45.86
CA TYR A 21 5.13 -58.64 -45.04
C TYR A 21 4.90 -59.23 -43.65
N PHE A 22 3.65 -59.18 -43.15
CA PHE A 22 3.27 -59.84 -41.91
C PHE A 22 2.00 -60.69 -42.10
N SER A 23 2.02 -61.88 -41.52
CA SER A 23 0.87 -62.77 -41.39
C SER A 23 0.67 -63.05 -39.90
N THR A 24 -0.56 -62.97 -39.40
CA THR A 24 -0.92 -63.34 -38.00
C THR A 24 -0.70 -64.82 -37.70
N ASN A 25 -0.48 -65.64 -38.74
CA ASN A 25 -0.17 -67.05 -38.62
C ASN A 25 1.35 -67.27 -38.72
N PRO A 26 2.03 -67.74 -37.66
CA PRO A 26 3.50 -67.82 -37.58
C PRO A 26 4.12 -68.75 -38.63
N LYS A 27 3.39 -69.78 -39.10
CA LYS A 27 3.85 -70.69 -40.15
C LYS A 27 3.86 -70.05 -41.54
N LYS A 28 2.90 -69.15 -41.82
CA LYS A 28 2.84 -68.36 -43.06
C LYS A 28 3.89 -67.24 -43.04
N LEU A 29 4.09 -66.61 -41.89
CA LEU A 29 5.13 -65.61 -41.69
C LEU A 29 6.53 -66.21 -41.91
N LYS A 30 6.78 -67.42 -41.39
CA LYS A 30 8.03 -68.15 -41.63
C LYS A 30 8.27 -68.34 -43.13
N LYS A 31 7.28 -68.82 -43.88
CA LYS A 31 7.35 -69.01 -45.36
C LYS A 31 7.46 -67.71 -46.18
N LEU A 32 6.93 -66.59 -45.68
CA LEU A 32 6.96 -65.29 -46.35
C LEU A 32 8.26 -64.53 -46.13
N LEU A 33 8.88 -64.68 -44.95
CA LEU A 33 10.15 -64.02 -44.60
C LEU A 33 11.36 -64.83 -45.06
N LEU A 34 11.26 -66.17 -45.02
CA LEU A 34 12.35 -67.09 -45.32
C LEU A 34 11.77 -68.35 -46.00
N LEU A 35 12.23 -68.69 -47.21
CA LEU A 35 11.88 -69.97 -47.83
C LEU A 35 12.29 -71.15 -46.94
N SER A 36 13.46 -71.04 -46.27
CA SER A 36 13.95 -71.93 -45.21
C SER A 36 15.16 -71.29 -44.49
N LEU A 37 15.44 -71.71 -43.24
CA LEU A 37 16.71 -71.44 -42.52
C LEU A 37 17.68 -72.63 -42.63
N ASP A 38 17.19 -73.79 -43.05
CA ASP A 38 17.97 -75.02 -43.23
C ASP A 38 18.56 -75.02 -44.64
N ALA A 39 19.90 -75.02 -44.72
CA ALA A 39 20.66 -75.04 -45.98
C ALA A 39 20.28 -76.24 -46.85
N ASP A 40 20.02 -77.39 -46.23
CA ASP A 40 19.65 -78.63 -46.91
C ASP A 40 18.31 -78.52 -47.66
N ILE A 41 17.39 -77.66 -47.20
CA ILE A 41 16.09 -77.44 -47.85
C ILE A 41 16.22 -76.45 -49.01
N LEU A 42 17.15 -75.49 -48.91
CA LEU A 42 17.42 -74.51 -49.97
C LEU A 42 18.24 -75.12 -51.13
N LEU A 43 19.07 -76.12 -50.83
CA LEU A 43 19.97 -76.80 -51.77
C LEU A 43 19.40 -78.12 -52.32
N ASN A 44 18.15 -78.47 -52.00
CA ASN A 44 17.60 -79.82 -52.19
C ASN A 44 17.26 -80.21 -53.64
N ASP A 45 17.58 -79.37 -54.63
CA ASP A 45 17.56 -79.79 -56.03
C ASP A 45 18.96 -80.27 -56.40
N LYS A 46 19.19 -81.58 -56.23
CA LYS A 46 20.34 -82.37 -56.74
C LYS A 46 21.57 -81.53 -57.09
N ILE A 47 22.51 -81.45 -56.15
CA ILE A 47 23.88 -80.95 -56.34
C ILE A 47 24.41 -81.42 -57.71
N ARG A 48 24.42 -80.50 -58.68
CA ARG A 48 25.36 -80.51 -59.79
C ARG A 48 26.54 -79.69 -59.31
N ASP A 49 27.74 -80.20 -59.54
CA ASP A 49 29.03 -79.74 -59.01
C ASP A 49 29.48 -78.31 -59.39
N ASP A 50 28.58 -77.46 -59.86
CA ASP A 50 28.86 -76.05 -60.11
C ASP A 50 28.18 -75.21 -59.05
N PHE A 51 28.95 -74.33 -58.41
CA PHE A 51 28.54 -73.34 -57.40
C PHE A 51 27.57 -72.28 -57.98
N GLU A 52 26.58 -72.68 -58.76
CA GLU A 52 25.52 -71.80 -59.25
C GLU A 52 24.52 -71.60 -58.11
N VAL A 53 24.35 -70.34 -57.70
CA VAL A 53 23.36 -69.93 -56.70
C VAL A 53 21.99 -70.39 -57.18
N CYS A 54 21.42 -71.40 -56.52
CA CYS A 54 20.11 -71.95 -56.87
C CYS A 54 19.04 -70.84 -56.74
N ASP A 55 18.09 -70.77 -57.68
CA ASP A 55 17.05 -69.73 -57.74
C ASP A 55 16.30 -69.53 -56.40
N LYS A 56 16.16 -70.61 -55.63
CA LYS A 56 15.55 -70.61 -54.29
C LYS A 56 16.38 -69.87 -53.24
N VAL A 57 17.71 -69.95 -53.32
CA VAL A 57 18.64 -69.19 -52.45
C VAL A 57 18.57 -67.71 -52.82
N TYR A 58 18.57 -67.40 -54.12
CA TYR A 58 18.45 -66.04 -54.61
C TYR A 58 17.11 -65.38 -54.21
N GLU A 59 15.98 -66.10 -54.31
CA GLU A 59 14.69 -65.61 -53.83
C GLU A 59 14.65 -65.42 -52.31
N ASN A 60 15.29 -66.31 -51.55
CA ASN A 60 15.39 -66.19 -50.10
C ASN A 60 16.19 -64.94 -49.70
N ASP A 61 17.35 -64.73 -50.33
CA ASP A 61 18.19 -63.56 -50.09
C ASP A 61 17.49 -62.26 -50.51
N LYS A 62 16.78 -62.27 -51.65
CA LYS A 62 15.94 -61.16 -52.08
C LYS A 62 14.85 -60.82 -51.06
N ASN A 63 14.22 -61.82 -50.45
CA ASN A 63 13.20 -61.60 -49.42
C ASN A 63 13.80 -61.06 -48.12
N ILE A 64 14.96 -61.57 -47.69
CA ILE A 64 15.71 -61.07 -46.54
C ILE A 64 16.11 -59.60 -46.77
N ILE A 65 16.67 -59.30 -47.95
CA ILE A 65 17.09 -57.94 -48.32
C ILE A 65 15.88 -56.99 -48.33
N ASN A 66 14.75 -57.40 -48.91
CA ASN A 66 13.52 -56.60 -48.90
C ASN A 66 12.98 -56.36 -47.48
N ALA A 67 13.06 -57.35 -46.59
CA ALA A 67 12.67 -57.20 -45.20
C ALA A 67 13.61 -56.23 -44.45
N ILE A 68 14.92 -56.31 -44.69
CA ILE A 68 15.92 -55.39 -44.14
C ILE A 68 15.64 -53.95 -44.61
N TYR A 69 15.37 -53.74 -45.91
CA TYR A 69 15.02 -52.42 -46.44
C TYR A 69 13.73 -51.88 -45.82
N ALA A 70 12.68 -52.69 -45.71
CA ALA A 70 11.43 -52.25 -45.07
C ALA A 70 11.63 -51.88 -43.60
N LEU A 71 12.48 -52.63 -42.87
CA LEU A 71 12.82 -52.30 -41.48
C LEU A 71 13.63 -51.00 -41.39
N LEU A 72 14.63 -50.80 -42.26
CA LEU A 72 15.41 -49.57 -42.34
C LEU A 72 14.51 -48.36 -42.65
N ASP A 73 13.62 -48.45 -43.63
CA ASP A 73 12.64 -47.41 -43.96
C ASP A 73 11.75 -47.07 -42.75
N THR A 74 11.27 -48.09 -42.01
CA THR A 74 10.44 -47.83 -40.81
C THR A 74 11.22 -47.16 -39.69
N VAL A 75 12.50 -47.51 -39.52
CA VAL A 75 13.39 -46.86 -38.54
C VAL A 75 13.63 -45.42 -38.95
N GLU A 76 13.92 -45.15 -40.22
CA GLU A 76 14.13 -43.80 -40.74
C GLU A 76 12.89 -42.92 -40.54
N ILE A 77 11.71 -43.40 -40.94
CA ILE A 77 10.43 -42.68 -40.71
C ILE A 77 10.22 -42.40 -39.21
N SER A 78 10.53 -43.38 -38.34
CA SER A 78 10.44 -43.22 -36.89
C SER A 78 11.40 -42.15 -36.35
N THR A 79 12.63 -42.08 -36.86
CA THR A 79 13.60 -41.05 -36.47
C THR A 79 13.16 -39.65 -36.89
N VAL A 80 12.76 -39.47 -38.15
CA VAL A 80 12.25 -38.19 -38.67
C VAL A 80 11.01 -37.72 -37.89
N PHE A 81 10.12 -38.66 -37.55
CA PHE A 81 8.96 -38.34 -36.74
C PHE A 81 9.34 -37.90 -35.32
N LYS A 82 10.27 -38.61 -34.66
CA LYS A 82 10.79 -38.22 -33.33
C LYS A 82 11.40 -36.83 -33.35
N GLU A 83 12.23 -36.51 -34.33
CA GLU A 83 12.81 -35.17 -34.48
C GLU A 83 11.74 -34.09 -34.67
N SER A 84 10.72 -34.36 -35.51
CA SER A 84 9.59 -33.45 -35.70
C SER A 84 8.81 -33.22 -34.41
N THR A 85 8.57 -34.28 -33.63
CA THR A 85 7.91 -34.15 -32.31
C THR A 85 8.75 -33.38 -31.31
N LEU A 86 10.07 -33.61 -31.26
CA LEU A 86 10.97 -32.88 -30.38
C LEU A 86 11.02 -31.38 -30.73
N LYS A 87 11.04 -31.04 -32.03
CA LYS A 87 10.96 -29.64 -32.48
C LYS A 87 9.66 -28.98 -32.05
N LYS A 88 8.52 -29.68 -32.16
CA LYS A 88 7.21 -29.16 -31.70
C LYS A 88 7.16 -28.96 -30.19
N ILE A 89 7.69 -29.91 -29.42
CA ILE A 89 7.77 -29.80 -27.95
C ILE A 89 8.61 -28.58 -27.57
N HIS A 90 9.78 -28.42 -28.19
CA HIS A 90 10.65 -27.28 -27.93
C HIS A 90 10.00 -25.92 -28.26
N GLN A 91 9.26 -25.84 -29.37
CA GLN A 91 8.48 -24.64 -29.70
C GLN A 91 7.39 -24.34 -28.67
N GLN A 92 6.70 -25.37 -28.18
CA GLN A 92 5.69 -25.22 -27.12
C GLN A 92 6.32 -24.79 -25.79
N GLU A 93 7.49 -25.31 -25.44
CA GLU A 93 8.25 -24.91 -24.25
C GLU A 93 8.64 -23.43 -24.28
N MET A 94 9.15 -22.96 -25.43
CA MET A 94 9.46 -21.53 -25.59
C MET A 94 8.21 -20.65 -25.48
N GLU A 95 7.07 -21.08 -26.02
CA GLU A 95 5.81 -20.34 -25.91
C GLU A 95 5.29 -20.31 -24.47
N ILE A 96 5.41 -21.41 -23.73
CA ILE A 96 5.07 -21.47 -22.30
C ILE A 96 5.95 -20.51 -21.50
N GLU A 97 7.25 -20.46 -21.79
CA GLU A 97 8.18 -19.54 -21.11
C GLU A 97 7.84 -18.07 -21.42
N ARG A 98 7.54 -17.76 -22.69
CA ARG A 98 7.07 -16.43 -23.11
C ARG A 98 5.80 -16.02 -22.35
N LEU A 99 4.81 -16.90 -22.28
CA LEU A 99 3.55 -16.65 -21.59
C LEU A 99 3.74 -16.51 -20.07
N LYS A 100 4.66 -17.26 -19.46
CA LYS A 100 5.01 -17.10 -18.04
C LYS A 100 5.59 -15.71 -17.76
N LEU A 101 6.55 -15.25 -18.58
CA LEU A 101 7.14 -13.92 -18.45
C LEU A 101 6.09 -12.81 -18.63
N GLU A 102 5.21 -12.95 -19.61
CA GLU A 102 4.11 -12.00 -19.82
C GLU A 102 3.15 -11.96 -18.62
N ASN A 103 2.83 -13.12 -18.05
CA ASN A 103 1.96 -13.22 -16.88
C ASN A 103 2.60 -12.58 -15.64
N GLU A 104 3.89 -12.80 -15.41
CA GLU A 104 4.64 -12.14 -14.34
C GLU A 104 4.67 -10.61 -14.50
N SER A 105 4.83 -10.12 -15.73
CA SER A 105 4.79 -8.69 -16.03
C SER A 105 3.40 -8.10 -15.72
N LYS A 106 2.33 -8.77 -16.18
CA LYS A 106 0.95 -8.36 -15.89
C LYS A 106 0.64 -8.38 -14.40
N GLN A 107 1.15 -9.37 -13.67
CA GLN A 107 0.97 -9.46 -12.21
C GLN A 107 1.65 -8.31 -11.47
N LYS A 108 2.85 -7.90 -11.92
CA LYS A 108 3.54 -6.71 -11.40
C LYS A 108 2.75 -5.43 -11.69
N GLU A 109 2.19 -5.30 -12.89
CA GLU A 109 1.36 -4.14 -13.25
C GLU A 109 0.10 -4.05 -12.38
N ILE A 110 -0.59 -5.17 -12.14
CA ILE A 110 -1.74 -5.25 -11.24
C ILE A 110 -1.34 -4.80 -9.83
N ALA A 111 -0.22 -5.29 -9.30
CA ALA A 111 0.25 -4.90 -7.97
C ALA A 111 0.57 -3.40 -7.84
N VAL A 112 1.05 -2.76 -8.92
CA VAL A 112 1.24 -1.31 -8.96
C VAL A 112 -0.10 -0.59 -8.98
N LYS A 113 -1.02 -1.01 -9.85
CA LYS A 113 -2.37 -0.42 -9.94
C LYS A 113 -3.13 -0.53 -8.61
N ASP A 114 -3.05 -1.66 -7.92
CA ASP A 114 -3.69 -1.85 -6.61
C ASP A 114 -3.14 -0.88 -5.55
N LYS A 115 -1.82 -0.64 -5.54
CA LYS A 115 -1.21 0.37 -4.66
C LYS A 115 -1.71 1.78 -4.98
N THR A 116 -1.78 2.15 -6.26
CA THR A 116 -2.31 3.46 -6.66
C THR A 116 -3.77 3.61 -6.27
N LEU A 117 -4.58 2.56 -6.43
CA LEU A 117 -5.99 2.54 -6.07
C LEU A 117 -6.17 2.70 -4.55
N HIS A 118 -5.33 2.04 -3.76
CA HIS A 118 -5.34 2.21 -2.30
C HIS A 118 -4.97 3.64 -1.87
N SER A 119 -3.95 4.23 -2.50
CA SER A 119 -3.58 5.64 -2.27
C SER A 119 -4.72 6.59 -2.58
N LEU A 120 -5.37 6.42 -3.75
CA LEU A 120 -6.51 7.24 -4.15
C LEU A 120 -7.69 7.10 -3.19
N LYS A 121 -7.97 5.88 -2.69
CA LYS A 121 -9.01 5.64 -1.68
C LYS A 121 -8.74 6.40 -0.37
N LEU A 122 -7.49 6.41 0.08
CA LEU A 122 -7.09 7.17 1.27
C LEU A 122 -7.25 8.67 1.06
N GLU A 123 -6.87 9.17 -0.11
CA GLU A 123 -7.05 10.58 -0.47
C GLU A 123 -8.52 10.97 -0.53
N THR A 124 -9.37 10.16 -1.15
CA THR A 124 -10.83 10.41 -1.18
C THR A 124 -11.41 10.45 0.23
N PHE A 125 -10.99 9.53 1.11
CA PHE A 125 -11.46 9.51 2.50
C PHE A 125 -11.02 10.77 3.27
N LYS A 126 -9.78 11.22 3.06
CA LYS A 126 -9.27 12.47 3.63
C LYS A 126 -10.08 13.68 3.14
N LYS A 127 -10.39 13.72 1.84
CA LYS A 127 -11.21 14.79 1.24
C LYS A 127 -12.65 14.75 1.73
N ASP A 128 -13.23 13.59 1.95
CA ASP A 128 -14.58 13.47 2.53
C ASP A 128 -14.64 14.01 3.96
N ILE A 129 -13.61 13.75 4.78
CA ILE A 129 -13.50 14.34 6.12
C ILE A 129 -13.40 15.86 6.02
N GLU A 130 -12.53 16.38 5.15
CA GLU A 130 -12.35 17.82 4.92
C GLU A 130 -13.67 18.49 4.49
N ILE A 131 -14.40 17.87 3.56
CA ILE A 131 -15.72 18.34 3.11
C ILE A 131 -16.71 18.37 4.27
N ASN A 132 -16.72 17.35 5.13
CA ASN A 132 -17.64 17.29 6.26
C ASN A 132 -17.35 18.40 7.28
N ASP A 133 -16.07 18.67 7.56
CA ASP A 133 -15.67 19.74 8.48
C ASP A 133 -15.97 21.12 7.90
N LEU A 134 -15.71 21.34 6.60
CA LEU A 134 -16.14 22.55 5.91
C LEU A 134 -17.67 22.75 5.98
N ARG A 135 -18.45 21.68 5.80
CA ARG A 135 -19.92 21.74 5.94
C ARG A 135 -20.35 22.13 7.35
N LYS A 136 -19.70 21.59 8.39
CA LYS A 136 -19.97 21.98 9.79
C LYS A 136 -19.65 23.46 10.02
N MET A 137 -18.52 23.95 9.52
CA MET A 137 -18.14 25.36 9.64
C MET A 137 -19.13 26.29 8.91
N VAL A 138 -19.54 25.94 7.69
CA VAL A 138 -20.56 26.69 6.93
C VAL A 138 -21.87 26.74 7.71
N ASN A 139 -22.32 25.62 8.25
CA ASN A 139 -23.56 25.57 9.04
C ASN A 139 -23.45 26.37 10.34
N GLY A 140 -22.30 26.33 11.02
CA GLY A 140 -22.02 27.15 12.19
C GLY A 140 -22.06 28.64 11.86
N THR A 141 -21.41 29.03 10.76
CA THR A 141 -21.38 30.43 10.30
C THR A 141 -22.78 30.92 9.93
N LYS A 142 -23.59 30.10 9.24
CA LYS A 142 -24.99 30.43 8.92
C LYS A 142 -25.81 30.69 10.19
N LYS A 143 -25.64 29.88 11.24
CA LYS A 143 -26.30 30.11 12.53
C LYS A 143 -25.85 31.42 13.18
N MET A 144 -24.54 31.71 13.18
CA MET A 144 -24.01 32.96 13.74
C MET A 144 -24.51 34.20 12.99
N VAL A 145 -24.61 34.13 11.66
CA VAL A 145 -25.18 35.20 10.84
C VAL A 145 -26.64 35.42 11.22
N HIS A 146 -27.44 34.34 11.28
CA HIS A 146 -28.83 34.43 11.68
C HIS A 146 -29.03 35.02 13.09
N ASP A 147 -28.19 34.62 14.06
CA ASP A 147 -28.22 35.18 15.41
C ASP A 147 -27.84 36.67 15.44
N ARG A 148 -26.90 37.10 14.58
CA ARG A 148 -26.52 38.52 14.43
C ARG A 148 -27.65 39.32 13.80
N ASP A 149 -28.28 38.81 12.76
CA ASP A 149 -29.41 39.46 12.09
C ASP A 149 -30.55 39.67 13.10
N ARG A 150 -30.89 38.63 13.87
CA ARG A 150 -31.90 38.73 14.94
C ARG A 150 -31.54 39.77 16.01
N LYS A 151 -30.27 39.82 16.44
CA LYS A 151 -29.81 40.84 17.40
C LYS A 151 -29.89 42.25 16.82
N PHE A 152 -29.56 42.40 15.54
CA PHE A 152 -29.63 43.67 14.83
C PHE A 152 -31.09 44.15 14.70
N GLU A 153 -32.02 43.27 14.33
CA GLU A 153 -33.46 43.57 14.28
C GLU A 153 -33.99 44.03 15.65
N ASN A 154 -33.61 43.35 16.73
CA ASN A 154 -33.98 43.75 18.09
C ASN A 154 -33.42 45.13 18.45
N TYR A 155 -32.14 45.38 18.15
CA TYR A 155 -31.50 46.67 18.40
C TYR A 155 -32.18 47.80 17.63
N VAL A 156 -32.48 47.60 16.35
CA VAL A 156 -33.24 48.56 15.53
C VAL A 156 -34.60 48.85 16.18
N GLY A 157 -35.31 47.83 16.66
CA GLY A 157 -36.57 48.00 17.38
C GLY A 157 -36.46 48.71 18.73
N GLU A 158 -35.33 48.59 19.43
CA GLU A 158 -35.05 49.37 20.66
C GLU A 158 -34.77 50.84 20.33
N VAL A 159 -33.94 51.11 19.33
CA VAL A 159 -33.63 52.48 18.86
C VAL A 159 -34.91 53.21 18.45
N TYR A 160 -35.79 52.58 17.66
CA TYR A 160 -37.08 53.19 17.30
C TYR A 160 -37.97 53.49 18.51
N ARG A 161 -37.99 52.61 19.52
CA ARG A 161 -38.74 52.84 20.76
C ARG A 161 -38.17 54.01 21.54
N ASP A 162 -36.85 54.13 21.63
CA ASP A 162 -36.19 55.22 22.34
C ASP A 162 -36.34 56.55 21.58
N MET A 163 -36.23 56.55 20.25
CA MET A 163 -36.56 57.72 19.42
C MET A 163 -37.99 58.20 19.69
N ARG A 164 -38.96 57.30 19.74
CA ARG A 164 -40.36 57.66 20.05
C ARG A 164 -40.53 58.22 21.47
N LYS A 165 -39.79 57.69 22.46
CA LYS A 165 -39.79 58.26 23.82
C LYS A 165 -39.21 59.68 23.82
N PHE A 166 -38.12 59.90 23.09
CA PHE A 166 -37.53 61.22 22.96
C PHE A 166 -38.45 62.20 22.24
N GLU A 167 -39.12 61.79 21.17
CA GLU A 167 -40.15 62.59 20.50
C GLU A 167 -41.27 63.00 21.47
N ILE A 168 -41.81 62.06 22.24
CA ILE A 168 -42.85 62.36 23.24
C ILE A 168 -42.33 63.32 24.32
N GLU A 169 -41.09 63.16 24.79
CA GLU A 169 -40.52 64.05 25.79
C GLU A 169 -40.24 65.45 25.20
N ILE A 170 -39.79 65.54 23.95
CA ILE A 170 -39.66 66.82 23.22
C ILE A 170 -41.03 67.49 23.14
N ASP A 171 -42.08 66.79 22.69
CA ASP A 171 -43.45 67.34 22.63
C ASP A 171 -43.93 67.83 24.01
N ARG A 172 -43.63 67.06 25.07
CA ARG A 172 -43.97 67.43 26.45
C ARG A 172 -43.23 68.69 26.90
N LEU A 173 -41.94 68.79 26.60
CA LEU A 173 -41.11 69.96 26.94
C LEU A 173 -41.54 71.19 26.13
N GLU A 174 -41.87 71.03 24.85
CA GLU A 174 -42.45 72.11 24.04
C GLU A 174 -43.79 72.59 24.59
N GLY A 175 -44.65 71.66 25.02
CA GLY A 175 -45.91 71.98 25.68
C GLY A 175 -45.70 72.76 26.98
N LYS A 176 -44.74 72.34 27.82
CA LYS A 176 -44.35 73.08 29.02
C LYS A 176 -43.83 74.47 28.66
N LEU A 177 -42.93 74.60 27.69
CA LEU A 177 -42.38 75.88 27.26
C LEU A 177 -43.46 76.85 26.78
N LYS A 178 -44.41 76.37 25.96
CA LYS A 178 -45.57 77.15 25.51
C LYS A 178 -46.42 77.61 26.70
N ASN A 179 -46.70 76.74 27.65
CA ASN A 179 -47.46 77.05 28.87
C ASN A 179 -46.72 78.03 29.80
N THR A 180 -45.40 77.89 29.97
CA THR A 180 -44.58 78.81 30.77
C THR A 180 -44.41 80.16 30.07
N SER A 181 -44.38 80.20 28.73
CA SER A 181 -44.38 81.45 27.96
C SER A 181 -45.75 82.15 27.98
N GLY A 182 -46.86 81.39 28.02
CA GLY A 182 -48.22 81.90 28.18
C GLY A 182 -48.55 82.37 29.59
N ASN A 183 -47.88 81.83 30.61
CA ASN A 183 -48.05 82.23 32.02
C ASN A 183 -47.12 83.36 32.48
N LYS A 184 -46.36 84.03 31.59
CA LYS A 184 -45.60 85.26 31.92
C LYS A 184 -46.45 86.50 32.24
N ARG A 185 -47.74 86.34 32.58
CA ARG A 185 -48.59 87.40 33.14
C ARG A 185 -49.25 87.09 34.48
N ARG A 186 -48.81 86.07 35.21
CA ARG A 186 -49.28 85.87 36.59
C ARG A 186 -48.11 85.80 37.56
N ARG A 187 -48.06 86.88 38.35
CA ARG A 187 -47.37 87.12 39.62
C ARG A 187 -46.66 85.91 40.22
N ILE A 188 -45.37 86.10 40.45
CA ILE A 188 -44.60 85.44 41.50
C ILE A 188 -45.34 85.65 42.82
N GLN A 189 -45.60 84.55 43.53
CA GLN A 189 -45.92 84.56 44.93
C GLN A 189 -44.94 83.61 45.60
N ASP A 190 -44.09 84.20 46.44
CA ASP A 190 -43.11 83.52 47.25
C ASP A 190 -43.84 82.55 48.19
N SER A 191 -43.45 81.28 48.15
CA SER A 191 -43.76 80.31 49.19
C SER A 191 -42.49 79.51 49.41
N GLU A 192 -41.79 79.88 50.47
CA GLU A 192 -40.87 79.00 51.19
C GLU A 192 -41.58 77.65 51.40
N GLY A 193 -40.93 76.59 50.92
CA GLY A 193 -41.40 75.23 50.99
C GLY A 193 -40.19 74.33 51.05
N ASP A 194 -40.03 73.69 52.20
CA ASP A 194 -38.87 72.93 52.62
C ASP A 194 -38.39 71.92 51.57
N ILE A 195 -37.10 72.01 51.25
CA ILE A 195 -36.39 70.96 50.51
C ILE A 195 -36.15 69.82 51.50
N GLU A 196 -37.09 68.89 51.58
CA GLU A 196 -36.82 67.56 52.12
C GLU A 196 -35.82 66.86 51.18
N GLU A 197 -34.54 66.90 51.56
CA GLU A 197 -33.53 65.96 51.09
C GLU A 197 -33.95 64.54 51.49
N LYS A 198 -34.72 63.88 50.63
CA LYS A 198 -34.79 62.42 50.66
C LYS A 198 -33.49 61.88 50.09
N GLU A 199 -32.60 61.54 51.02
CA GLU A 199 -31.43 60.69 50.84
C GLU A 199 -31.72 59.60 49.79
N ASN A 200 -31.13 59.76 48.61
CA ASN A 200 -30.89 58.63 47.72
C ASN A 200 -29.92 57.71 48.46
N THR A 201 -30.46 56.70 49.14
CA THR A 201 -29.70 55.56 49.62
C THR A 201 -28.97 54.94 48.44
N TYR A 202 -27.67 55.24 48.42
CA TYR A 202 -26.72 54.83 47.41
C TYR A 202 -26.71 53.28 47.36
N ASN A 203 -27.37 52.70 46.36
CA ASN A 203 -27.25 51.28 46.00
C ASN A 203 -25.85 50.90 45.45
N GLY A 204 -24.82 51.73 45.66
CA GLY A 204 -23.45 51.49 45.22
C GLY A 204 -22.74 50.34 45.94
N SER A 205 -23.23 49.92 47.11
CA SER A 205 -22.65 48.79 47.86
C SER A 205 -23.01 47.41 47.29
N LYS A 206 -24.06 47.29 46.46
CA LYS A 206 -24.36 46.06 45.70
C LYS A 206 -23.59 45.99 44.38
N SER A 207 -23.37 47.14 43.71
CA SER A 207 -22.57 47.20 42.47
C SER A 207 -21.10 46.85 42.73
N LEU A 208 -20.49 47.42 43.78
CA LEU A 208 -19.09 47.14 44.13
C LEU A 208 -18.87 45.68 44.60
N LYS A 209 -19.86 45.07 45.24
CA LYS A 209 -19.80 43.63 45.59
C LYS A 209 -19.90 42.73 44.36
N ALA A 210 -20.79 43.04 43.43
CA ALA A 210 -20.91 42.30 42.17
C ALA A 210 -19.66 42.42 41.29
N ASP A 211 -19.03 43.60 41.26
CA ASP A 211 -17.77 43.80 40.52
C ASP A 211 -16.59 43.08 41.18
N ASN A 212 -16.52 43.03 42.51
CA ASN A 212 -15.51 42.25 43.23
C ASN A 212 -15.69 40.73 43.05
N GLU A 213 -16.93 40.23 43.09
CA GLU A 213 -17.22 38.81 42.82
C GLU A 213 -16.85 38.45 41.37
N ARG A 214 -17.13 39.34 40.41
CA ARG A 214 -16.73 39.16 39.02
C ARG A 214 -15.21 39.18 38.84
N TYR A 215 -14.50 40.05 39.56
CA TYR A 215 -13.04 40.11 39.54
C TYR A 215 -12.40 38.84 40.13
N LEU A 216 -12.93 38.34 41.26
CA LEU A 216 -12.50 37.07 41.84
C LEU A 216 -12.76 35.88 40.90
N ALA A 217 -13.94 35.82 40.27
CA ALA A 217 -14.25 34.80 39.27
C ALA A 217 -13.32 34.86 38.04
N LEU A 218 -12.90 36.07 37.63
CA LEU A 218 -11.91 36.25 36.56
C LEU A 218 -10.50 35.82 36.99
N LEU A 219 -10.10 36.07 38.23
CA LEU A 219 -8.85 35.58 38.81
C LEU A 219 -8.80 34.06 38.89
N ASP A 220 -9.88 33.43 39.34
CA ASP A 220 -10.00 31.97 39.38
C ASP A 220 -9.94 31.37 37.98
N LYS A 221 -10.65 31.99 37.02
CA LYS A 221 -10.63 31.56 35.62
C LYS A 221 -9.26 31.74 34.97
N ASN A 222 -8.56 32.84 35.27
CA ASN A 222 -7.20 33.08 34.78
C ASN A 222 -6.22 32.04 35.34
N SER A 223 -6.34 31.75 36.64
CA SER A 223 -5.54 30.70 37.29
C SER A 223 -5.81 29.31 36.71
N ALA A 224 -7.06 29.01 36.36
CA ALA A 224 -7.43 27.75 35.71
C ALA A 224 -6.85 27.66 34.29
N LEU A 225 -6.96 28.73 33.49
CA LEU A 225 -6.40 28.80 32.14
C LEU A 225 -4.87 28.72 32.14
N GLN A 226 -4.23 29.30 33.15
CA GLN A 226 -2.78 29.21 33.31
C GLN A 226 -2.32 27.77 33.56
N ARG A 227 -3.00 27.04 34.45
CA ARG A 227 -2.73 25.59 34.66
C ARG A 227 -2.98 24.77 33.40
N GLU A 228 -4.05 25.08 32.65
CA GLU A 228 -4.33 24.40 31.39
C GLU A 228 -3.22 24.66 30.35
N GLY A 229 -2.73 25.89 30.27
CA GLY A 229 -1.58 26.26 29.44
C GLY A 229 -0.29 25.52 29.83
N GLU A 230 -0.02 25.38 31.13
CA GLU A 230 1.13 24.62 31.65
C GLU A 230 1.06 23.14 31.27
N VAL A 231 -0.13 22.54 31.40
CA VAL A 231 -0.37 21.15 31.00
C VAL A 231 -0.11 20.96 29.50
N LEU A 232 -0.66 21.85 28.67
CA LEU A 232 -0.46 21.79 27.21
C LEU A 232 1.01 21.98 26.82
N TYR A 233 1.69 22.96 27.42
CA TYR A 233 3.11 23.18 27.18
C TYR A 233 3.95 21.96 27.59
N GLY A 234 3.66 21.37 28.74
CA GLY A 234 4.34 20.17 29.20
C GLY A 234 4.09 18.96 28.30
N MET A 235 2.87 18.81 27.75
CA MET A 235 2.56 17.80 26.73
C MET A 235 3.43 18.02 25.49
N CYS A 236 3.48 19.25 24.97
CA CYS A 236 4.30 19.57 23.80
C CYS A 236 5.79 19.29 24.02
N LEU A 237 6.31 19.59 25.22
CA LEU A 237 7.71 19.30 25.55
C LEU A 237 7.99 17.78 25.64
N LYS A 238 7.06 16.99 26.20
CA LYS A 238 7.17 15.52 26.21
C LYS A 238 7.16 14.94 24.80
N VAL A 239 6.27 15.45 23.94
CA VAL A 239 6.20 15.05 22.52
C VAL A 239 7.50 15.40 21.80
N TYR A 240 8.01 16.62 22.00
CA TYR A 240 9.30 17.04 21.44
C TYR A 240 10.44 16.12 21.86
N ASN A 241 10.55 15.82 23.17
CA ASN A 241 11.61 14.95 23.68
C ASN A 241 11.49 13.51 23.16
N ALA A 242 10.28 12.99 23.02
CA ALA A 242 10.04 11.67 22.43
C ALA A 242 10.47 11.63 20.95
N LEU A 243 10.11 12.65 20.18
CA LEU A 243 10.51 12.77 18.76
C LEU A 243 12.01 12.98 18.59
N ASN A 244 12.65 13.75 19.47
CA ASN A 244 14.08 13.97 19.43
C ASN A 244 14.87 12.71 19.79
N ASN A 245 14.42 11.95 20.78
CA ASN A 245 14.99 10.65 21.13
C ASN A 245 14.83 9.63 19.99
N LEU A 246 13.72 9.68 19.26
CA LEU A 246 13.48 8.88 18.06
C LEU A 246 14.46 9.22 16.93
N ASN A 247 14.63 10.50 16.62
CA ASN A 247 15.61 10.93 15.60
C ASN A 247 17.05 10.55 15.99
N GLY A 248 17.36 10.49 17.28
CA GLY A 248 18.64 10.02 17.81
C GLY A 248 18.82 8.50 17.88
N GLY A 249 17.85 7.71 17.38
CA GLY A 249 17.94 6.23 17.36
C GLY A 249 17.80 5.56 18.73
N LYS A 250 17.27 6.26 19.74
CA LYS A 250 17.05 5.70 21.09
C LYS A 250 15.63 5.17 21.24
N ASN A 251 15.47 4.04 21.94
CA ASN A 251 14.18 3.42 22.19
C ASN A 251 13.25 4.31 23.02
N ILE A 252 11.98 4.42 22.62
CA ILE A 252 10.92 5.20 23.29
C ILE A 252 10.35 4.49 24.54
N SER A 253 10.95 3.40 25.01
CA SER A 253 10.37 2.52 26.05
C SER A 253 10.04 3.21 27.38
N ASN A 254 10.50 4.45 27.59
CA ASN A 254 10.33 5.19 28.84
C ASN A 254 9.18 6.21 28.82
N VAL A 255 8.44 6.36 27.71
CA VAL A 255 7.28 7.27 27.66
C VAL A 255 5.99 6.50 27.95
N THR A 256 5.56 6.49 29.21
CA THR A 256 4.31 5.85 29.63
C THR A 256 3.08 6.72 29.38
N SER A 257 3.25 8.05 29.33
CA SER A 257 2.19 9.03 29.15
C SER A 257 2.75 10.35 28.61
N PHE A 258 2.01 10.95 27.66
CA PHE A 258 2.27 12.32 27.19
C PHE A 258 1.66 13.39 28.08
N ILE A 259 0.80 13.00 29.03
CA ILE A 259 0.24 13.90 30.04
C ILE A 259 1.30 14.12 31.12
N PRO A 260 1.69 15.39 31.42
CA PRO A 260 2.59 15.70 32.51
C PRO A 260 1.99 15.34 33.87
N THR A 261 2.79 14.77 34.77
CA THR A 261 2.38 14.62 36.17
C THR A 261 2.51 15.95 36.91
N VAL A 262 1.83 16.09 38.04
CA VAL A 262 1.88 17.31 38.87
C VAL A 262 3.31 17.66 39.28
N ASP A 263 4.14 16.66 39.61
CA ASP A 263 5.55 16.84 39.97
C ASP A 263 6.42 17.31 38.79
N GLU A 264 6.05 16.99 37.55
CA GLU A 264 6.75 17.46 36.35
C GLU A 264 6.36 18.90 36.02
N LEU A 265 5.10 19.27 36.24
CA LEU A 265 4.61 20.65 36.06
C LEU A 265 5.23 21.60 37.08
N LEU A 266 5.39 21.17 38.34
CA LEU A 266 6.05 21.94 39.39
C LEU A 266 7.54 22.22 39.12
N LYS A 267 8.18 21.42 38.26
CA LYS A 267 9.57 21.61 37.82
C LYS A 267 9.69 22.56 36.62
N MET A 268 8.58 22.93 35.99
CA MET A 268 8.59 23.87 34.86
C MET A 268 8.51 25.29 35.38
N ASP A 269 9.47 26.13 34.96
CA ASP A 269 9.47 27.54 35.34
C ASP A 269 8.50 28.31 34.44
N ILE A 270 7.37 28.71 35.03
CA ILE A 270 6.18 29.22 34.34
C ILE A 270 6.46 30.57 33.66
N HIS A 271 7.39 31.36 34.20
CA HIS A 271 7.79 32.66 33.65
C HIS A 271 8.73 32.55 32.43
N LEU A 272 9.22 31.35 32.13
CA LEU A 272 10.13 31.06 31.02
C LEU A 272 9.45 30.31 29.85
N ILE A 273 8.13 30.15 29.89
CA ILE A 273 7.34 29.54 28.81
C ILE A 273 7.41 30.45 27.59
N ASN A 274 8.34 30.14 26.68
CA ASN A 274 8.51 30.84 25.43
C ASN A 274 8.06 29.93 24.28
N LEU A 275 6.79 30.10 23.88
CA LEU A 275 6.19 29.35 22.77
C LEU A 275 6.98 29.50 21.48
N ASN A 276 7.54 30.69 21.21
CA ASN A 276 8.39 30.89 20.02
C ASN A 276 9.67 30.05 20.08
N LYS A 277 10.23 29.83 21.26
CA LYS A 277 11.39 28.94 21.43
C LYS A 277 11.00 27.48 21.16
N LEU A 278 9.83 27.06 21.64
CA LEU A 278 9.31 25.71 21.41
C LEU A 278 8.99 25.48 19.93
N ASP A 279 8.35 26.45 19.26
CA ASP A 279 8.07 26.40 17.82
C ASP A 279 9.35 26.33 17.01
N ASN A 280 10.37 27.13 17.35
CA ASN A 280 11.67 27.04 16.70
C ASN A 280 12.34 25.67 16.91
N LEU A 281 12.21 25.06 18.08
CA LEU A 281 12.72 23.71 18.35
C LEU A 281 11.99 22.65 17.51
N PHE A 282 10.67 22.71 17.43
CA PHE A 282 9.87 21.82 16.57
C PHE A 282 10.21 22.01 15.09
N MET A 283 10.28 23.25 14.62
CA MET A 283 10.62 23.55 13.23
C MET A 283 12.04 23.13 12.88
N ASN A 284 13.00 23.24 13.81
CA ASN A 284 14.35 22.72 13.61
C ASN A 284 14.37 21.19 13.56
N LEU A 285 13.57 20.51 14.38
CA LEU A 285 13.46 19.05 14.36
C LEU A 285 12.81 18.54 13.06
N VAL A 286 11.79 19.24 12.56
CA VAL A 286 11.18 18.98 11.25
C VAL A 286 12.20 19.23 10.13
N LYS A 287 12.91 20.37 10.15
CA LYS A 287 13.95 20.68 9.17
C LYS A 287 15.06 19.65 9.15
N GLN A 288 15.56 19.21 10.32
CA GLN A 288 16.58 18.13 10.39
C GLN A 288 16.08 16.81 9.80
N GLY A 289 14.80 16.47 10.00
CA GLY A 289 14.17 15.32 9.35
C GLY A 289 14.04 15.47 7.83
N MET A 290 13.91 16.71 7.32
CA MET A 290 13.85 16.98 5.87
C MET A 290 15.24 17.10 5.21
N SER A 291 16.26 17.59 5.92
CA SER A 291 17.60 17.81 5.37
C SER A 291 18.39 16.52 5.15
N ASN A 292 18.11 15.47 5.93
CA ASN A 292 18.86 14.21 5.87
C ASN A 292 18.37 13.24 4.78
N ASP A 293 17.26 13.53 4.10
CA ASP A 293 16.76 12.72 2.99
C ASP A 293 15.98 13.62 2.01
N SER A 294 16.62 13.95 0.89
CA SER A 294 16.02 14.67 -0.24
C SER A 294 14.94 13.86 -0.99
N SER A 295 14.29 12.91 -0.32
CA SER A 295 13.28 11.99 -0.85
C SER A 295 12.05 11.86 0.08
N ILE A 296 11.91 12.69 1.11
CA ILE A 296 10.82 12.60 2.09
C ILE A 296 9.85 13.77 1.91
N MET A 297 9.00 13.68 0.89
CA MET A 297 7.66 14.28 0.98
C MET A 297 6.55 13.23 1.07
N GLU A 298 6.91 11.94 1.10
CA GLU A 298 5.95 10.85 1.18
C GLU A 298 6.25 9.93 2.38
N ASP A 299 5.21 9.76 3.20
CA ASP A 299 4.96 8.70 4.16
C ASP A 299 5.54 8.79 5.58
N THR A 300 4.62 9.20 6.46
CA THR A 300 4.51 8.90 7.91
C THR A 300 4.50 7.39 8.25
N PHE A 301 4.70 6.49 7.28
CA PHE A 301 4.60 5.02 7.43
C PHE A 301 5.93 4.27 7.28
N LYS A 302 7.07 4.95 7.11
CA LYS A 302 8.37 4.28 6.93
C LYS A 302 8.95 3.63 8.19
N PHE A 303 8.35 3.79 9.37
CA PHE A 303 8.77 3.10 10.59
C PHE A 303 8.78 1.57 10.44
N LYS A 304 7.86 0.98 9.67
CA LYS A 304 7.91 -0.47 9.34
C LYS A 304 8.87 -0.81 8.22
N ARG A 305 9.20 0.15 7.34
CA ARG A 305 9.99 -0.13 6.14
C ARG A 305 11.47 -0.27 6.49
N ASN A 306 11.99 0.51 7.44
CA ASN A 306 13.39 0.42 7.85
C ASN A 306 13.70 -0.87 8.64
N ASP A 307 12.79 -1.35 9.48
CA ASP A 307 12.98 -2.62 10.18
C ASP A 307 12.97 -3.80 9.20
N ILE A 308 12.02 -3.81 8.25
CA ILE A 308 11.98 -4.82 7.18
C ILE A 308 13.21 -4.71 6.27
N LEU A 309 13.71 -3.50 5.98
CA LEU A 309 14.88 -3.30 5.12
C LEU A 309 16.17 -3.76 5.83
N ASN A 310 16.27 -3.55 7.15
CA ASN A 310 17.36 -4.06 7.97
C ASN A 310 17.33 -5.59 8.10
N GLU A 311 16.15 -6.19 8.27
CA GLU A 311 15.99 -7.66 8.25
C GLU A 311 16.36 -8.23 6.88
N LYS A 312 15.90 -7.62 5.80
CA LYS A 312 16.24 -8.02 4.43
C LYS A 312 17.72 -7.83 4.13
N GLN A 313 18.37 -6.79 4.65
CA GLN A 313 19.82 -6.62 4.53
C GLN A 313 20.60 -7.71 5.29
N LYS A 314 20.16 -8.10 6.49
CA LYS A 314 20.75 -9.23 7.24
C LYS A 314 20.56 -10.56 6.49
N GLU A 315 19.39 -10.78 5.92
CA GLU A 315 19.10 -11.96 5.10
C GLU A 315 19.96 -11.99 3.81
N ILE A 316 20.16 -10.85 3.16
CA ILE A 316 21.06 -10.75 2.00
C ILE A 316 22.51 -11.03 2.41
N GLN A 317 22.97 -10.56 3.58
CA GLN A 317 24.31 -10.83 4.07
C GLN A 317 24.51 -12.31 4.41
N SER A 318 23.52 -12.97 5.03
CA SER A 318 23.59 -14.42 5.30
C SER A 318 23.59 -15.25 4.01
N LEU A 319 22.76 -14.88 3.03
CA LEU A 319 22.74 -15.53 1.72
C LEU A 319 24.05 -15.34 0.96
N LYS A 320 24.68 -14.17 1.04
CA LYS A 320 26.02 -13.93 0.46
C LYS A 320 27.09 -14.80 1.12
N ALA A 321 27.06 -14.93 2.44
CA ALA A 321 28.00 -15.80 3.16
C ALA A 321 27.81 -17.28 2.77
N ASN A 322 26.56 -17.72 2.61
CA ASN A 322 26.23 -19.08 2.17
C ASN A 322 26.65 -19.34 0.71
N LEU A 323 26.50 -18.35 -0.18
CA LEU A 323 27.00 -18.46 -1.55
C LEU A 323 28.53 -18.59 -1.58
N GLN A 324 29.23 -17.79 -0.78
CA GLN A 324 30.69 -17.88 -0.68
C GLN A 324 31.16 -19.23 -0.14
N SER A 325 30.47 -19.80 0.87
CA SER A 325 30.81 -21.14 1.36
C SER A 325 30.56 -22.21 0.30
N LEU A 326 29.45 -22.12 -0.44
CA LEU A 326 29.13 -23.05 -1.52
C LEU A 326 30.16 -22.98 -2.66
N GLU A 327 30.63 -21.78 -3.01
CA GLU A 327 31.70 -21.59 -4.00
C GLU A 327 33.02 -22.21 -3.55
N ILE A 328 33.36 -22.07 -2.26
CA ILE A 328 34.55 -22.70 -1.68
C ILE A 328 34.44 -24.22 -1.75
N ASP A 329 33.28 -24.78 -1.39
CA ASP A 329 33.07 -26.23 -1.41
C ASP A 329 33.01 -26.79 -2.83
N TYR A 330 32.43 -26.05 -3.78
CA TYR A 330 32.47 -26.40 -5.20
C TYR A 330 33.91 -26.44 -5.73
N LYS A 331 34.74 -25.44 -5.38
CA LYS A 331 36.17 -25.44 -5.75
C LYS A 331 36.93 -26.63 -5.12
N LYS A 332 36.62 -27.02 -3.89
CA LYS A 332 37.20 -28.22 -3.27
C LYS A 332 36.81 -29.48 -4.03
N VAL A 333 35.54 -29.63 -4.43
CA VAL A 333 35.07 -30.78 -5.21
C VAL A 333 35.74 -30.84 -6.58
N LEU A 334 35.91 -29.71 -7.26
CA LEU A 334 36.66 -29.65 -8.51
C LEU A 334 38.11 -30.08 -8.31
N ASN A 335 38.79 -29.55 -7.29
CA ASN A 335 40.16 -29.94 -6.97
C ASN A 335 40.29 -31.44 -6.65
N THR A 336 39.37 -32.03 -5.89
CA THR A 336 39.41 -33.48 -5.61
C THR A 336 39.13 -34.30 -6.86
N MET A 337 38.26 -33.82 -7.76
CA MET A 337 37.98 -34.49 -9.03
C MET A 337 39.18 -34.41 -10.00
N GLU A 338 39.92 -33.30 -10.02
CA GLU A 338 41.18 -33.17 -10.76
C GLU A 338 42.30 -34.04 -10.19
N GLN A 339 42.42 -34.11 -8.85
CA GLN A 339 43.33 -35.03 -8.17
C GLN A 339 42.99 -36.49 -8.50
N TRP A 340 41.71 -36.85 -8.57
CA TRP A 340 41.27 -38.17 -9.02
C TRP A 340 41.63 -38.47 -10.48
N LYS A 341 41.43 -37.50 -11.38
CA LYS A 341 41.81 -37.65 -12.80
C LYS A 341 43.31 -37.87 -12.97
N THR A 342 44.13 -37.09 -12.27
CA THR A 342 45.59 -37.23 -12.30
C THR A 342 46.07 -38.54 -11.66
N PHE A 343 45.42 -39.01 -10.60
CA PHE A 343 45.70 -40.32 -10.00
C PHE A 343 45.35 -41.47 -10.95
N LYS A 344 44.20 -41.38 -11.64
CA LYS A 344 43.76 -42.38 -12.62
C LYS A 344 44.67 -42.46 -13.84
N ASN A 345 45.24 -41.34 -14.30
CA ASN A 345 46.16 -41.30 -15.43
C ASN A 345 47.60 -41.74 -15.09
N LYS A 346 47.93 -41.93 -13.81
CA LYS A 346 49.24 -42.41 -13.33
C LYS A 346 49.28 -43.91 -13.03
N LYS A 347 48.14 -44.60 -13.09
CA LYS A 347 48.03 -46.07 -13.15
C LYS A 347 47.78 -46.48 -14.59
#